data_AF-A0A327TYZ8-F1
#
_entry.id   AF-A0A327TYZ8-F1
#
_cell.length_a   1.000
_cell.length_b   1.000
_cell.length_c   1.000
_cell.angle_alpha   90.00
_cell.angle_beta   90.00
_cell.angle_gamma   90.00
#
_symmetry.space_group_name_H-M   'P 1'
#
loop_
_entity.id
_entity.type
_entity.pdbx_description
1 polymer ?
#
loop_
_entity_poly.entity_id
_entity_poly.type
_entity_poly.pdbx_seq_one_letter_code
_entity_poly.pdbx_strand_id
1 'polypeptide(L)' 'MTTQDGKDRAAQDAPEESVRERSAEEREITAPTPADVRAKAEDGRTDEPEPPAADSQAP' A
#
# COMPACT_ATOMS: atom_id res chain seq x y z
N MET A 1 14.35 28.17 -18.45
CA MET A 1 13.05 27.51 -18.26
C MET A 1 13.27 26.38 -17.28
N THR A 2 12.88 26.56 -16.02
CA THR A 2 13.06 25.54 -14.97
C THR A 2 11.81 24.68 -14.93
N THR A 3 11.90 23.40 -15.32
CA THR A 3 10.84 22.42 -15.12
C THR A 3 10.96 21.87 -13.71
N GLN A 4 10.41 22.61 -12.75
CA GLN A 4 10.08 22.14 -11.42
C GLN A 4 8.58 21.90 -11.41
N ASP A 5 8.13 20.72 -11.82
CA ASP A 5 6.79 20.25 -11.50
C ASP A 5 6.73 18.74 -11.74
N GLY A 6 6.59 17.96 -10.67
CA GLY A 6 6.53 16.50 -10.80
C GLY A 6 6.87 15.72 -9.54
N LYS A 7 7.30 16.38 -8.46
CA LYS A 7 7.44 15.73 -7.14
C LYS A 7 6.34 16.09 -6.15
N ASP A 8 5.55 17.13 -6.42
CA ASP A 8 4.62 17.69 -5.43
C ASP A 8 3.18 17.16 -5.54
N ARG A 9 2.82 16.42 -6.61
CA ARG A 9 1.46 15.89 -6.79
C ARG A 9 1.14 14.68 -5.91
N ALA A 10 2.14 14.01 -5.35
CA ALA A 10 1.93 12.80 -4.53
C ALA A 10 1.49 13.09 -3.07
N ALA A 11 1.39 14.36 -2.67
CA ALA A 11 1.18 14.73 -1.26
C ALA A 11 -0.23 15.23 -0.91
N GLN A 12 -1.19 15.20 -1.85
CA GLN A 12 -2.46 15.95 -1.70
C GLN A 12 -3.72 15.13 -1.41
N ASP A 13 -3.64 13.83 -1.20
CA ASP A 13 -4.82 13.02 -0.81
C ASP A 13 -4.39 11.80 0.02
N ALA A 14 -3.62 12.04 1.08
CA ALA A 14 -3.60 11.06 2.16
C ALA A 14 -4.92 11.26 2.92
N PRO A 15 -5.75 10.24 3.13
CA PRO A 15 -6.91 10.40 4.00
C PRO A 15 -6.40 10.93 5.34
N GLU A 16 -7.09 11.93 5.90
CA GLU A 16 -6.89 12.41 7.27
C GLU A 16 -7.32 11.32 8.28
N GLU A 17 -6.90 10.07 8.04
CA GLU A 17 -6.95 9.00 8.99
C GLU A 17 -5.94 9.36 10.07
N SER A 18 -6.43 9.51 11.31
CA SER A 18 -5.59 9.73 12.48
C SER A 18 -4.62 8.56 12.62
N VAL A 19 -3.45 8.66 11.98
CA VAL A 19 -2.39 7.65 12.07
C VAL A 19 -1.94 7.63 13.52
N ARG A 20 -2.15 6.50 14.19
CA ARG A 20 -1.72 6.31 15.58
C ARG A 20 -0.23 6.61 15.71
N GLU A 21 0.14 7.39 16.73
CA GLU A 21 1.55 7.65 17.05
C GLU A 21 2.27 6.32 17.34
N ARG A 22 3.43 6.14 16.71
CA ARG A 22 4.27 4.95 16.80
C ARG A 22 5.64 5.32 17.35
N SER A 23 6.19 4.47 18.21
CA SER A 23 7.53 4.61 18.80
C SER A 23 8.61 4.61 17.71
N ALA A 24 9.82 5.09 18.01
CA ALA A 24 10.91 5.16 17.02
C ALA A 24 11.23 3.77 16.41
N GLU A 25 11.32 2.74 17.25
CA GLU A 25 11.52 1.35 16.83
C GLU A 25 10.37 0.82 15.95
N GLU A 26 9.14 1.27 16.17
CA GLU A 26 7.97 0.87 15.37
C GLU A 26 7.91 1.58 14.01
N ARG A 27 8.57 2.74 13.87
CA ARG A 27 8.68 3.49 12.61
C ARG A 27 9.89 3.05 11.77
N GLU A 28 10.84 2.32 12.35
CA GLU A 28 11.98 1.77 11.64
C GLU A 28 11.57 0.71 10.61
N ILE A 29 10.46 0.00 10.87
CA ILE A 29 9.83 -0.96 9.96
C ILE A 29 8.99 -0.21 8.90
N THR A 30 9.62 0.68 8.13
CA THR A 30 8.99 1.42 7.03
C THR A 30 9.67 1.19 5.69
N ALA A 31 10.60 0.22 5.63
CA ALA A 31 11.20 -0.16 4.37
C ALA A 31 10.09 -0.51 3.35
N PRO A 32 10.09 0.12 2.17
CA PRO A 32 9.12 -0.22 1.14
C PRO A 32 9.27 -1.69 0.75
N THR A 33 8.16 -2.34 0.39
CA THR A 33 8.19 -3.71 -0.14
C THR A 33 9.23 -3.81 -1.27
N PRO A 34 10.17 -4.77 -1.21
CA PRO A 34 11.22 -4.92 -2.22
C PRO A 34 10.65 -5.04 -3.64
N ALA A 35 11.39 -4.51 -4.64
CA ALA A 35 10.94 -4.46 -6.03
C ALA A 35 10.67 -5.86 -6.61
N ASP A 36 11.54 -6.84 -6.32
CA ASP A 36 11.38 -8.23 -6.78
C ASP A 36 10.08 -8.86 -6.27
N VAL A 37 9.70 -8.58 -5.02
CA VAL A 37 8.44 -9.06 -4.42
C VAL A 37 7.23 -8.41 -5.10
N ARG A 38 7.30 -7.10 -5.40
CA ARG A 38 6.23 -6.40 -6.14
C ARG A 38 6.07 -6.94 -7.56
N ALA A 39 7.18 -7.16 -8.26
CA ALA A 39 7.17 -7.69 -9.62
C ALA A 39 6.52 -9.09 -9.67
N LYS A 40 6.78 -9.94 -8.67
CA LYS A 40 6.14 -11.25 -8.55
C LYS A 40 4.63 -11.17 -8.30
N ALA A 41 4.17 -10.16 -7.57
CA ALA A 41 2.74 -9.93 -7.37
C ALA A 41 2.05 -9.47 -8.66
N GLU A 42 2.70 -8.63 -9.48
CA GLU A 42 2.14 -8.19 -10.76
C GLU A 42 2.07 -9.31 -11.80
N ASP A 43 3.09 -10.18 -11.83
CA ASP A 43 3.13 -11.39 -12.68
C ASP A 43 2.04 -12.40 -12.30
N GLY A 44 1.69 -12.48 -11.01
CA GLY A 44 0.67 -13.36 -10.44
C GLY A 44 -0.78 -12.84 -10.48
N ARG A 45 -1.05 -11.59 -10.89
CA ARG A 45 -2.42 -11.02 -10.91
C ARG A 45 -3.38 -11.69 -11.92
N THR A 46 -2.90 -12.65 -12.70
CA THR A 46 -3.79 -13.50 -13.52
C THR A 46 -4.44 -14.62 -12.68
N ASP A 47 -3.86 -14.95 -11.52
CA ASP A 47 -4.29 -15.99 -10.60
C ASP A 47 -4.63 -15.36 -9.23
N GLU A 48 -5.41 -14.26 -9.24
CA GLU A 48 -5.92 -13.70 -7.99
C GLU A 48 -6.89 -14.73 -7.38
N PRO A 49 -6.61 -15.30 -6.20
CA PRO A 49 -7.50 -16.29 -5.59
C PRO A 49 -8.84 -15.63 -5.32
N GLU A 50 -9.92 -16.23 -5.81
CA GLU A 50 -11.27 -15.72 -5.54
C GLU A 50 -11.44 -15.51 -4.02
N PRO A 51 -11.98 -14.35 -3.59
CA PRO A 51 -12.24 -14.13 -2.18
C PRO A 51 -13.13 -15.27 -1.68
N PRO A 52 -12.87 -15.82 -0.49
CA PRO A 52 -13.70 -16.89 0.05
C PRO A 52 -15.15 -16.39 0.05
N ALA A 53 -16.07 -17.20 -0.49
CA ALA A 53 -17.48 -16.86 -0.55
C ALA A 53 -17.93 -16.40 0.84
N ALA A 54 -18.42 -15.16 0.94
CA ALA A 54 -18.89 -14.57 2.19
C ALA A 54 -20.19 -15.21 2.72
N ASP A 55 -20.60 -16.34 2.15
CA ASP A 55 -21.82 -17.07 2.47
C ASP A 55 -21.52 -18.21 3.45
N SER A 56 -21.28 -17.87 4.72
CA SER A 56 -21.50 -18.76 5.85
C SER A 56 -21.73 -17.95 7.14
N GLN A 57 -22.58 -16.92 7.08
CA GLN A 57 -23.32 -16.56 8.28
C GLN A 57 -24.40 -17.63 8.50
N ALA A 58 -24.13 -18.57 9.40
CA ALA A 58 -25.19 -19.35 10.02
C ALA A 58 -26.01 -18.40 10.94
N PRO A 59 -27.35 -18.54 10.99
CA PRO A 59 -28.23 -17.65 11.75
C PRO A 59 -28.01 -17.71 13.26
#